data_AF-A0A4Q5R564-F1
#
_entry.id   AF-A0A4Q5R564-F1
#
_cell.length_a   1.000
_cell.length_b   1.000
_cell.length_c   1.000
_cell.angle_alpha   90.00
_cell.angle_beta   90.00
_cell.angle_gamma   90.00
#
_symmetry.space_group_name_H-M   'P 1'
#
loop_
_entity.id
_entity.type
_entity.pdbx_description
1 polymer ?
#
loop_
_entity_poly.entity_id
_entity_poly.type
_entity_poly.pdbx_seq_one_letter_code
_entity_poly.pdbx_strand_id
1 'polypeptide(L)'
;QGARAALSVDFPIVRYADILMMKAESLLRTGKENEAAVIVTQVRQRAFRSNPSKATVTGAELKMGSVYKYGYYNTNATISELQGGADIQFGRFLDELGWEFAAEARRRQDIIRFGVFHTKIWFNHRPSSMQKALFPIPEGELIKNTNLKQNPGY
;
A
#
# COMPACT_ATOMS: atom_id res chain seq x y z
N GLN A 1 2.73 -25.58 11.96
CA GLN A 1 3.27 -25.90 10.62
C GLN A 1 3.83 -24.60 10.05
N GLY A 2 5.10 -24.57 9.66
CA GLY A 2 5.80 -23.37 9.17
C GLY A 2 6.25 -23.53 7.73
N ALA A 3 6.48 -22.41 7.05
CA ALA A 3 6.94 -22.36 5.66
C ALA A 3 8.35 -22.99 5.52
N ARG A 4 8.54 -23.88 4.54
CA ARG A 4 9.85 -24.44 4.14
C ARG A 4 10.44 -23.60 3.00
N ALA A 5 11.76 -23.68 2.79
CA ALA A 5 12.46 -22.89 1.76
C ALA A 5 11.99 -23.17 0.31
N ALA A 6 11.40 -24.35 0.07
CA ALA A 6 10.69 -24.66 -1.16
C ALA A 6 9.20 -24.80 -0.84
N LEU A 7 8.43 -23.76 -1.15
CA LEU A 7 6.97 -23.83 -1.15
C LEU A 7 6.50 -24.03 -2.59
N SER A 8 5.67 -25.04 -2.82
CA SER A 8 4.98 -25.27 -4.09
C SER A 8 3.65 -24.52 -4.16
N VAL A 9 3.48 -23.45 -3.36
CA VAL A 9 2.26 -22.65 -3.39
C VAL A 9 2.35 -21.63 -4.53
N ASP A 10 1.26 -21.48 -5.27
CA ASP A 10 1.20 -20.50 -6.35
C ASP A 10 1.27 -19.08 -5.79
N PHE A 11 2.05 -18.21 -6.44
CA PHE A 11 2.08 -16.79 -6.11
C PHE A 11 0.91 -16.08 -6.81
N PRO A 12 -0.09 -15.58 -6.06
CA PRO A 12 -1.24 -14.94 -6.67
C PRO A 12 -0.84 -13.58 -7.25
N ILE A 13 -0.95 -13.42 -8.58
CA ILE A 13 -0.74 -12.13 -9.24
C ILE A 13 -1.99 -11.24 -9.12
N VAL A 14 -3.17 -11.83 -9.27
CA VAL A 14 -4.47 -11.18 -9.08
C VAL A 14 -5.41 -12.17 -8.40
N ARG A 15 -6.15 -11.71 -7.40
CA ARG A 15 -7.23 -12.44 -6.74
C ARG A 15 -8.48 -11.59 -6.61
N TYR A 16 -9.58 -12.22 -6.21
CA TYR A 16 -10.87 -11.53 -6.14
C TYR A 16 -10.86 -10.28 -5.24
N ALA A 17 -10.09 -10.30 -4.16
CA ALA A 17 -9.95 -9.13 -3.29
C ALA A 17 -9.27 -7.95 -3.99
N ASP A 18 -8.35 -8.17 -4.95
CA ASP A 18 -7.78 -7.07 -5.73
C ASP A 18 -8.88 -6.35 -6.51
N ILE A 19 -9.76 -7.10 -7.16
CA ILE A 19 -10.88 -6.53 -7.94
C ILE A 19 -11.85 -5.77 -7.02
N LEU A 20 -12.18 -6.34 -5.86
CA LEU A 20 -13.03 -5.69 -4.87
C LEU A 20 -12.40 -4.39 -4.36
N MET A 21 -11.12 -4.43 -3.97
CA MET A 21 -10.42 -3.26 -3.43
C MET A 21 -10.19 -2.20 -4.52
N MET A 22 -9.91 -2.57 -5.77
CA MET A 22 -9.85 -1.62 -6.89
C MET A 22 -11.20 -0.91 -7.11
N LYS A 23 -12.31 -1.65 -7.08
CA LYS A 23 -13.66 -1.07 -7.17
C LYS A 23 -13.95 -0.15 -5.98
N ALA A 24 -13.61 -0.57 -4.77
CA ALA A 24 -13.79 0.25 -3.56
C ALA A 24 -12.97 1.55 -3.63
N GLU A 25 -11.72 1.48 -4.09
CA GLU A 25 -10.89 2.68 -4.27
C GLU A 25 -11.51 3.64 -5.31
N SER A 26 -11.98 3.10 -6.44
CA SER A 26 -12.65 3.91 -7.46
C SER A 26 -13.88 4.61 -6.90
N LEU A 27 -14.76 3.88 -6.19
CA LEU A 27 -15.96 4.44 -5.58
C LEU A 27 -15.60 5.55 -4.58
N LEU A 28 -14.62 5.29 -3.70
CA LEU A 28 -14.13 6.25 -2.72
C LEU A 28 -13.62 7.54 -3.39
N ARG A 29 -12.82 7.41 -4.46
CA ARG A 29 -12.30 8.57 -5.22
C ARG A 29 -13.37 9.34 -5.97
N THR A 30 -14.49 8.71 -6.31
CA THR A 30 -15.65 9.35 -6.95
C THR A 30 -16.71 9.87 -5.98
N GLY A 31 -16.43 9.88 -4.66
CA GLY A 31 -17.36 10.40 -3.65
C GLY A 31 -18.52 9.44 -3.31
N LYS A 32 -18.34 8.14 -3.54
CA LYS A 32 -19.28 7.07 -3.19
C LYS A 32 -18.75 6.24 -2.03
N GLU A 33 -18.34 6.91 -0.95
CA GLU A 33 -17.63 6.28 0.16
C GLU A 33 -18.44 5.20 0.89
N ASN A 34 -19.77 5.35 0.96
CA ASN A 34 -20.62 4.36 1.61
C ASN A 34 -20.70 3.06 0.79
N GLU A 35 -20.74 3.16 -0.54
CA GLU A 35 -20.65 1.98 -1.41
C GLU A 35 -19.27 1.31 -1.32
N ALA A 36 -18.19 2.11 -1.24
CA ALA A 36 -16.85 1.60 -1.01
C ALA A 36 -16.74 0.84 0.34
N ALA A 37 -17.33 1.39 1.39
CA ALA A 37 -17.32 0.81 2.73
C ALA A 37 -18.03 -0.56 2.82
N VAL A 38 -19.11 -0.75 2.04
CA VAL A 38 -19.77 -2.07 1.92
C VAL A 38 -18.78 -3.11 1.38
N ILE A 39 -18.02 -2.77 0.33
CA ILE A 39 -17.05 -3.68 -0.28
C ILE A 39 -15.87 -3.95 0.66
N VAL A 40 -15.31 -2.93 1.30
CA VAL A 40 -14.21 -3.11 2.27
C VAL A 40 -14.67 -3.96 3.45
N THR A 41 -15.90 -3.73 3.94
CA THR A 41 -16.50 -4.56 5.00
C THR A 41 -16.64 -6.01 4.55
N GLN A 42 -17.03 -6.29 3.31
CA GLN A 42 -17.09 -7.65 2.76
C GLN A 42 -15.71 -8.35 2.81
N VAL A 43 -14.64 -7.65 2.40
CA VAL A 43 -13.27 -8.21 2.47
C VAL A 43 -12.88 -8.48 3.93
N ARG A 44 -13.17 -7.54 4.83
CA ARG A 44 -12.87 -7.66 6.26
C ARG A 44 -13.67 -8.79 6.93
N GLN A 45 -14.92 -9.02 6.57
CA GLN A 45 -15.73 -10.12 7.13
C GLN A 45 -15.04 -11.48 6.94
N ARG A 46 -14.32 -11.67 5.82
CA ARG A 46 -13.51 -12.87 5.60
C ARG A 46 -12.39 -13.02 6.64
N ALA A 47 -11.75 -11.93 7.06
CA ALA A 47 -10.66 -11.92 8.04
C ALA A 47 -11.17 -11.95 9.50
N PHE A 48 -12.34 -11.37 9.77
CA PHE A 48 -12.90 -11.21 11.11
C PHE A 48 -14.03 -12.21 11.44
N ARG A 49 -13.95 -13.46 10.95
CA ARG A 49 -15.01 -14.47 11.15
C ARG A 49 -15.42 -14.66 12.62
N SER A 50 -14.45 -14.64 13.54
CA SER A 50 -14.71 -14.81 14.98
C SER A 50 -15.09 -13.51 15.69
N ASN A 51 -15.01 -12.36 15.01
CA ASN A 51 -15.34 -11.04 15.59
C ASN A 51 -16.05 -10.16 14.54
N PRO A 52 -17.26 -10.51 14.05
CA PRO A 52 -17.90 -9.80 12.94
C PRO A 52 -18.11 -8.30 13.19
N SER A 53 -18.29 -7.89 14.45
CA SER A 53 -18.42 -6.47 14.82
C SER A 53 -17.17 -5.64 14.49
N LYS A 54 -15.98 -6.25 14.43
CA LYS A 54 -14.74 -5.58 14.03
C LYS A 54 -14.57 -5.49 12.51
N ALA A 55 -15.39 -6.20 11.73
CA ALA A 55 -15.29 -6.20 10.28
C ALA A 55 -15.83 -4.92 9.63
N THR A 56 -16.83 -4.29 10.27
CA THR A 56 -17.51 -3.12 9.73
C THR A 56 -16.58 -1.91 9.65
N VAL A 57 -16.61 -1.24 8.50
CA VAL A 57 -16.04 0.11 8.30
C VAL A 57 -17.10 1.01 7.71
N THR A 58 -16.98 2.30 7.95
CA THR A 58 -17.85 3.33 7.39
C THR A 58 -17.15 4.10 6.27
N GLY A 59 -17.93 4.74 5.39
CA GLY A 59 -17.37 5.59 4.34
C GLY A 59 -16.59 6.78 4.92
N ALA A 60 -17.06 7.33 6.05
CA ALA A 60 -16.36 8.39 6.77
C ALA A 60 -14.98 7.93 7.24
N GLU A 61 -14.87 6.72 7.80
CA GLU A 61 -13.59 6.17 8.23
C GLU A 61 -12.63 5.99 7.06
N LEU A 62 -13.09 5.48 5.92
CA LEU A 62 -12.24 5.29 4.73
C LEU A 62 -11.64 6.61 4.20
N LYS A 63 -12.29 7.75 4.45
CA LYS A 63 -11.78 9.08 4.09
C LYS A 63 -10.75 9.63 5.06
N MET A 64 -10.63 9.06 6.26
CA MET A 64 -9.65 9.51 7.25
C MET A 64 -8.21 9.25 6.81
N GLY A 65 -7.28 9.88 7.52
CA GLY A 65 -5.87 9.56 7.42
C GLY A 65 -5.54 8.15 7.89
N SER A 66 -4.31 7.74 7.60
CA SER A 66 -3.76 6.44 7.99
C SER A 66 -3.54 6.38 9.50
N VAL A 67 -3.81 5.21 10.09
CA VAL A 67 -3.48 4.90 11.49
C VAL A 67 -2.07 4.34 11.64
N TYR A 68 -1.40 3.99 10.54
CA TYR A 68 0.01 3.62 10.56
C TYR A 68 0.86 4.79 11.09
N LYS A 69 1.75 4.47 12.03
CA LYS A 69 2.67 5.42 12.66
C LYS A 69 3.89 5.64 11.76
N TYR A 70 3.71 6.40 10.68
CA TYR A 70 4.83 6.82 9.84
C TYR A 70 5.88 7.54 10.68
N GLY A 71 7.14 7.14 10.51
CA GLY A 71 8.28 7.48 11.35
C GLY A 71 9.39 6.45 11.17
N TYR A 72 10.56 6.71 11.73
CA TYR A 72 11.73 5.84 11.62
C TYR A 72 11.70 4.77 12.72
N TYR A 73 11.65 3.50 12.32
CA TYR A 73 11.62 2.35 13.23
C TYR A 73 13.05 1.91 13.57
N ASN A 74 13.41 2.11 14.83
CA ASN A 74 14.69 1.70 15.38
C ASN A 74 14.73 0.17 15.62
N THR A 75 15.93 -0.39 15.80
CA THR A 75 16.14 -1.82 16.04
C THR A 75 15.48 -2.32 17.34
N ASN A 76 15.22 -1.44 18.30
CA ASN A 76 14.51 -1.73 19.54
C ASN A 76 12.97 -1.52 19.44
N ALA A 77 12.43 -1.46 18.22
CA ALA A 77 11.01 -1.25 17.92
C ALA A 77 10.41 0.10 18.41
N THR A 78 11.24 1.05 18.81
CA THR A 78 10.79 2.44 19.06
C THR A 78 10.69 3.21 17.74
N ILE A 79 9.81 4.20 17.71
CA ILE A 79 9.63 5.09 16.56
C ILE A 79 10.26 6.45 16.89
N SER A 80 11.31 6.83 16.15
CA SER A 80 11.84 8.19 16.13
C SER A 80 11.25 8.97 14.95
N GLU A 81 11.31 10.31 15.01
CA GLU A 81 10.83 11.20 13.93
C GLU A 81 9.39 10.86 13.50
N LEU A 82 8.50 10.73 14.49
CA LEU A 82 7.10 10.41 14.25
C LEU A 82 6.46 11.50 13.37
N GLN A 83 5.96 11.09 12.21
CA GLN A 83 5.23 11.94 11.27
C GLN A 83 3.72 11.66 11.28
N GLY A 84 3.33 10.43 11.65
CA GLY A 84 1.93 10.00 11.58
C GLY A 84 1.36 9.97 10.16
N GLY A 85 0.11 9.52 10.04
CA GLY A 85 -0.56 9.35 8.75
C GLY A 85 -1.86 10.15 8.60
N ALA A 86 -2.19 11.03 9.56
CA ALA A 86 -3.48 11.72 9.62
C ALA A 86 -3.75 12.62 8.39
N ASP A 87 -2.70 13.14 7.78
CA ASP A 87 -2.70 14.01 6.60
C ASP A 87 -2.81 13.27 5.27
N ILE A 88 -2.67 11.94 5.26
CA ILE A 88 -2.71 11.15 4.03
C ILE A 88 -4.15 11.02 3.58
N GLN A 89 -4.50 11.63 2.44
CA GLN A 89 -5.83 11.48 1.85
C GLN A 89 -6.15 10.00 1.62
N PHE A 90 -7.32 9.56 2.08
CA PHE A 90 -7.73 8.14 2.06
C PHE A 90 -6.72 7.20 2.75
N GLY A 91 -5.91 7.71 3.67
CA GLY A 91 -4.88 6.93 4.35
C GLY A 91 -5.48 5.75 5.11
N ARG A 92 -6.72 5.86 5.56
CA ARG A 92 -7.41 4.77 6.21
C ARG A 92 -7.72 3.61 5.24
N PHE A 93 -8.13 3.93 4.02
CA PHE A 93 -8.22 2.95 2.93
C PHE A 93 -6.84 2.39 2.54
N LEU A 94 -5.78 3.21 2.54
CA LEU A 94 -4.42 2.74 2.27
C LEU A 94 -3.93 1.69 3.28
N ASP A 95 -4.33 1.76 4.55
CA ASP A 95 -3.95 0.67 5.47
C ASP A 95 -4.80 -0.59 5.26
N GLU A 96 -6.04 -0.51 4.76
CA GLU A 96 -6.79 -1.71 4.34
C GLU A 96 -6.05 -2.46 3.23
N LEU A 97 -5.50 -1.73 2.24
CA LEU A 97 -4.61 -2.32 1.23
C LEU A 97 -3.36 -2.95 1.87
N GLY A 98 -2.75 -2.25 2.84
CA GLY A 98 -1.56 -2.73 3.54
C GLY A 98 -1.79 -3.98 4.38
N TRP A 99 -2.96 -4.13 4.98
CA TRP A 99 -3.34 -5.30 5.78
C TRP A 99 -3.76 -6.48 4.92
N GLU A 100 -4.57 -6.23 3.90
CA GLU A 100 -5.12 -7.29 3.06
C GLU A 100 -4.07 -7.92 2.14
N PHE A 101 -3.10 -7.15 1.62
CA PHE A 101 -2.10 -7.60 0.64
C PHE A 101 -0.67 -7.67 1.19
N ALA A 102 -0.53 -7.90 2.49
CA ALA A 102 0.78 -8.03 3.12
C ALA A 102 1.59 -9.18 2.50
N ALA A 103 2.87 -8.91 2.18
CA ALA A 103 3.79 -9.85 1.51
C ALA A 103 3.41 -10.28 0.07
N GLU A 104 2.49 -9.57 -0.59
CA GLU A 104 2.06 -9.87 -1.98
C GLU A 104 2.66 -8.89 -3.02
N ALA A 105 3.80 -8.26 -2.71
CA ALA A 105 4.51 -7.32 -3.60
C ALA A 105 3.70 -6.08 -4.07
N ARG A 106 2.69 -5.65 -3.29
CA ARG A 106 1.80 -4.51 -3.63
C ARG A 106 2.22 -3.17 -3.01
N ARG A 107 2.78 -3.20 -1.79
CA ARG A 107 2.87 -2.01 -0.92
C ARG A 107 3.60 -0.83 -1.55
N ARG A 108 4.70 -1.07 -2.27
CA ARG A 108 5.50 0.00 -2.92
C ARG A 108 4.65 0.78 -3.92
N GLN A 109 3.93 0.08 -4.80
CA GLN A 109 3.08 0.71 -5.79
C GLN A 109 1.95 1.50 -5.14
N ASP A 110 1.31 0.97 -4.09
CA ASP A 110 0.22 1.67 -3.40
C ASP A 110 0.72 2.96 -2.72
N ILE A 111 1.85 2.93 -2.01
CA ILE A 111 2.38 4.15 -1.38
C ILE A 111 2.91 5.17 -2.39
N ILE A 112 3.30 4.77 -3.61
CA ILE A 112 3.62 5.70 -4.70
C ILE A 112 2.34 6.39 -5.19
N ARG A 113 1.27 5.63 -5.47
CA ARG A 113 -0.01 6.18 -5.94
C ARG A 113 -0.67 7.12 -4.94
N PHE A 114 -0.47 6.87 -3.65
CA PHE A 114 -0.98 7.71 -2.56
C PHE A 114 -0.04 8.86 -2.20
N GLY A 115 1.07 9.05 -2.92
CA GLY A 115 2.03 10.13 -2.68
C GLY A 115 2.88 9.96 -1.42
N VAL A 116 2.73 8.86 -0.68
CA VAL A 116 3.42 8.58 0.59
C VAL A 116 4.90 8.25 0.39
N PHE A 117 5.23 7.57 -0.72
CA PHE A 117 6.57 7.03 -1.00
C PHE A 117 7.71 8.05 -0.84
N HIS A 118 7.46 9.30 -1.25
CA HIS A 118 8.46 10.38 -1.29
C HIS A 118 8.15 11.51 -0.31
N THR A 119 7.12 11.38 0.53
CA THR A 119 6.70 12.41 1.49
C THR A 119 6.82 11.95 2.95
N LYS A 120 6.77 10.64 3.20
CA LYS A 120 6.79 10.07 4.56
C LYS A 120 7.98 9.15 4.78
N ILE A 121 8.43 9.11 6.04
CA ILE A 121 9.30 8.06 6.57
C ILE A 121 8.42 6.84 6.84
N TRP A 122 8.76 5.72 6.22
CA TRP A 122 8.05 4.46 6.41
C TRP A 122 9.02 3.37 6.81
N PHE A 123 8.73 2.69 7.92
CA PHE A 123 9.61 1.70 8.52
C PHE A 123 11.03 2.29 8.76
N ASN A 124 12.06 1.90 8.00
CA ASN A 124 13.43 2.44 8.09
C ASN A 124 13.86 3.14 6.78
N HIS A 125 12.90 3.46 5.92
CA HIS A 125 13.14 4.25 4.71
C HIS A 125 12.90 5.73 4.96
N ARG A 126 13.89 6.56 4.62
CA ARG A 126 13.73 8.02 4.55
C ARG A 126 13.37 8.41 3.12
N PRO A 127 12.32 9.23 2.93
CA PRO A 127 11.89 9.61 1.60
C PRO A 127 13.03 10.37 0.90
N SER A 128 13.15 10.14 -0.40
CA SER A 128 14.02 10.89 -1.29
C SER A 128 13.18 11.50 -2.41
N SER A 129 13.74 11.71 -3.60
CA SER A 129 13.02 12.29 -4.72
C SER A 129 11.94 11.36 -5.29
N MET A 130 10.80 11.93 -5.71
CA MET A 130 9.76 11.21 -6.49
C MET A 130 10.31 10.59 -7.78
N GLN A 131 11.40 11.13 -8.30
CA GLN A 131 12.12 10.56 -9.46
C GLN A 131 12.56 9.10 -9.23
N LYS A 132 12.73 8.67 -7.97
CA LYS A 132 13.07 7.29 -7.59
C LYS A 132 11.85 6.36 -7.50
N ALA A 133 10.65 6.83 -7.87
CA ALA A 133 9.46 5.99 -8.00
C ALA A 133 9.59 4.97 -9.15
N LEU A 134 10.33 5.32 -10.20
CA LEU A 134 10.73 4.41 -11.28
C LEU A 134 12.15 3.89 -11.03
N PHE A 135 12.40 2.64 -11.41
CA PHE A 135 13.76 2.08 -11.38
C PHE A 135 14.60 2.63 -12.54
N PRO A 136 15.94 2.67 -12.43
CA PRO A 136 16.78 3.06 -13.56
C PRO A 136 16.64 2.06 -14.70
N ILE A 137 16.72 2.55 -15.93
CA ILE A 137 17.00 1.70 -17.08
C ILE A 137 18.43 1.17 -16.92
N PRO A 138 18.67 -0.15 -17.01
CA PRO A 138 20.02 -0.70 -16.89
C PRO A 138 20.98 -0.09 -17.91
N GLU A 139 22.18 0.26 -17.48
CA GLU A 139 23.19 0.95 -18.32
C GLU A 139 23.54 0.15 -19.58
N GLY A 140 23.65 -1.17 -19.47
CA GLY A 140 23.89 -2.04 -20.63
C GLY A 140 22.81 -1.94 -21.70
N GLU A 141 21.55 -1.65 -21.33
CA GLU A 141 20.46 -1.47 -22.30
C GLU A 141 20.52 -0.07 -22.95
N LEU A 142 20.93 0.96 -22.21
CA LEU A 142 21.15 2.31 -22.76
C LEU A 142 22.30 2.34 -23.78
N ILE A 143 23.39 1.61 -23.52
CA ILE A 143 24.53 1.52 -24.44
C ILE A 143 24.12 0.81 -25.75
N LYS A 144 23.32 -0.25 -25.66
CA LYS A 144 22.85 -1.01 -26.83
C LYS A 144 21.86 -0.22 -27.71
N ASN A 145 21.08 0.69 -27.13
CA ASN A 145 20.04 1.42 -27.83
C ASN A 145 20.05 2.92 -27.48
N THR A 146 20.66 3.72 -28.35
CA THR A 146 20.81 5.18 -28.19
C THR A 146 19.48 5.96 -28.22
N ASN A 147 18.39 5.33 -28.66
CA ASN A 147 17.05 5.92 -28.60
C ASN A 147 16.44 5.87 -27.20
N LEU A 148 16.92 4.98 -26.31
CA LEU A 148 16.48 4.96 -24.92
C LEU A 148 17.01 6.18 -24.17
N LYS A 149 16.15 6.79 -23.36
CA LYS A 149 16.47 7.91 -22.48
C LYS A 149 16.24 7.48 -21.04
N GLN A 150 17.20 7.77 -20.17
CA GLN A 150 17.13 7.40 -18.76
C GLN A 150 15.91 8.05 -18.08
N ASN A 151 15.35 7.35 -17.11
CA ASN A 151 14.32 7.89 -16.23
C ASN A 151 14.90 9.09 -15.45
N PRO A 152 14.16 10.21 -15.33
CA PRO A 152 14.67 11.39 -14.62
C PRO A 152 15.22 11.05 -13.24
N GLY A 153 16.34 11.65 -12.87
CA GLY A 153 16.98 11.47 -11.56
C GLY A 153 17.91 10.27 -11.42
N TYR A 154 18.24 9.58 -12.52
CA TYR A 154 19.27 8.54 -12.60
C TYR A 154 20.32 8.87 -13.66
#